data_AF-A0A318S0T7-F1
#
_entry.id   AF-A0A318S0T7-F1
#
_cell.length_a   1.000
_cell.length_b   1.000
_cell.length_c   1.000
_cell.angle_alpha   90.00
_cell.angle_beta   90.00
_cell.angle_gamma   90.00
#
_symmetry.space_group_name_H-M   'P 1'
#
loop_
_entity.id
_entity.type
_entity.pdbx_description
1 polymer ?
#
loop_
_entity_poly.entity_id
_entity_poly.type
_entity_poly.pdbx_seq_one_letter_code
_entity_poly.pdbx_strand_id
1 'polypeptide(L)' 'MTEHSEHQEVDTNLQPGETIKFELGGNHLMLLNLKRPPLVGEPFPVALHVKLGGRVTLTVPVNPYRSS' A
#
# COMPACT_ATOMS: atom_id res chain seq x y z
N MET A 1 4.58 28.51 2.40
CA MET A 1 3.81 28.11 3.61
C MET A 1 2.52 27.46 3.09
N THR A 2 2.19 26.18 3.20
CA THR A 2 2.85 24.95 3.64
C THR A 2 1.96 23.86 3.02
N GLU A 3 2.43 23.08 2.06
CA GLU A 3 1.68 21.89 1.60
C GLU A 3 1.98 20.77 2.60
N HIS A 4 1.12 20.64 3.59
CA HIS A 4 1.03 19.44 4.41
C HIS A 4 0.32 18.40 3.55
N SER A 5 1.07 17.51 2.89
CA SER A 5 0.50 16.26 2.42
C SER A 5 0.17 15.42 3.65
N GLU A 6 -1.00 15.65 4.22
CA GLU A 6 -1.56 14.79 5.25
C GLU A 6 -1.81 13.43 4.63
N HIS A 7 -0.94 12.46 4.94
CA HIS A 7 -1.25 11.05 4.71
C HIS A 7 -2.37 10.68 5.70
N GLN A 8 -3.60 10.96 5.29
CA GLN A 8 -4.78 10.63 6.07
C GLN A 8 -5.04 9.13 5.98
N GLU A 9 -5.31 8.50 7.12
CA GLU A 9 -5.81 7.12 7.15
C GLU A 9 -7.19 7.10 6.48
N VAL A 10 -7.28 6.48 5.31
CA VAL A 10 -8.51 6.41 4.52
C VAL A 10 -9.34 5.21 4.94
N ASP A 11 -10.61 5.43 5.29
CA ASP A 11 -11.58 4.36 5.45
C ASP A 11 -11.88 3.77 4.06
N THR A 12 -11.37 2.56 3.82
CA THR A 12 -11.52 1.86 2.53
C THR A 12 -12.69 0.89 2.61
N ASN A 13 -13.89 1.46 2.79
CA ASN A 13 -15.12 0.69 2.64
C ASN A 13 -15.33 0.37 1.15
N LEU A 14 -15.40 -0.93 0.83
CA LEU A 14 -15.53 -1.44 -0.54
C LEU A 14 -16.86 -2.18 -0.69
N GLN A 15 -17.71 -1.75 -1.62
CA GLN A 15 -18.94 -2.45 -1.96
C GLN A 15 -18.68 -3.66 -2.88
N PRO A 16 -19.59 -4.65 -2.94
CA PRO A 16 -19.46 -5.77 -3.86
C PRO A 16 -19.33 -5.31 -5.31
N GLY A 17 -18.26 -5.75 -5.99
CA GLY A 17 -17.99 -5.40 -7.40
C GLY A 17 -17.18 -4.12 -7.59
N GLU A 18 -16.90 -3.36 -6.53
CA GLU A 18 -15.99 -2.21 -6.61
C GLU A 18 -14.53 -2.68 -6.66
N THR A 19 -13.66 -1.79 -7.14
CA THR A 19 -12.20 -2.00 -7.16
C THR A 19 -11.51 -0.77 -6.60
N ILE A 20 -10.64 -0.97 -5.60
CA ILE A 20 -9.70 0.05 -5.14
C ILE A 20 -8.34 -0.21 -5.78
N LYS A 21 -7.73 0.86 -6.30
CA LYS A 21 -6.38 0.83 -6.87
C LYS A 21 -5.41 1.58 -5.96
N PHE A 22 -4.25 0.98 -5.72
CA PHE A 22 -3.14 1.61 -5.00
C PHE A 22 -2.04 2.02 -5.99
N GLU A 23 -1.75 3.31 -6.10
CA GLU A 23 -0.78 3.87 -7.03
C GLU A 23 -0.18 5.20 -6.53
N LEU A 24 0.96 5.58 -7.13
CA LEU A 24 1.62 6.85 -6.82
C LEU A 24 0.70 8.04 -7.17
N GLY A 25 0.64 9.03 -6.28
CA GLY A 25 -0.24 10.20 -6.45
C GLY A 25 -1.72 9.94 -6.11
N GLY A 26 -2.07 8.73 -5.68
CA GLY A 26 -3.40 8.38 -5.17
C GLY A 26 -3.31 7.58 -3.87
N ASN A 27 -4.23 6.64 -3.69
CA ASN A 27 -4.20 5.72 -2.56
C ASN A 27 -2.91 4.92 -2.59
N HIS A 28 -2.20 4.83 -1.47
CA HIS A 28 -1.00 4.02 -1.37
C HIS A 28 -0.88 3.40 0.02
N LEU A 29 -0.23 2.25 0.09
CA LEU A 29 0.02 1.57 1.36
C LEU A 29 1.36 2.05 1.92
N MET A 30 1.31 2.62 3.12
CA MET A 30 2.51 3.01 3.85
C MET A 30 2.91 1.90 4.82
N LEU A 31 4.09 1.32 4.60
CA LEU A 31 4.65 0.30 5.48
C LEU A 31 5.47 0.97 6.60
N LEU A 32 4.97 0.88 7.83
CA LEU A 32 5.60 1.50 9.00
C LEU A 32 6.47 0.51 9.78
N ASN A 33 7.46 1.03 10.50
CA ASN A 33 8.27 0.29 11.47
C ASN A 33 8.94 -0.97 10.90
N LEU A 34 9.40 -0.90 9.65
CA LEU A 34 10.13 -1.98 9.02
C LEU A 34 11.45 -2.25 9.75
N LYS A 35 11.76 -3.53 10.01
CA LYS A 35 13.02 -3.95 10.65
C LYS A 35 14.26 -3.60 9.82
N ARG A 36 14.10 -3.51 8.51
CA ARG A 36 15.10 -3.07 7.55
C ARG A 36 14.41 -2.44 6.33
N PRO A 37 15.10 -1.58 5.58
CA PRO A 37 14.61 -1.10 4.29
C PRO A 37 14.31 -2.28 3.33
N PRO A 38 13.24 -2.21 2.52
CA PRO A 38 13.03 -3.13 1.42
C PRO A 38 14.18 -3.07 0.42
N LEU A 39 14.59 -4.23 -0.11
CA LEU A 39 15.71 -4.33 -1.06
C LEU A 39 15.16 -4.54 -2.48
N VAL A 40 15.67 -3.78 -3.45
CA VAL A 40 15.30 -3.93 -4.86
C VAL A 40 15.59 -5.36 -5.34
N GLY A 41 14.62 -5.96 -6.03
CA GLY A 41 14.68 -7.34 -6.50
C GLY A 41 14.33 -8.39 -5.45
N GLU A 42 14.22 -8.01 -4.17
CA GLU A 42 13.72 -8.89 -3.12
C GLU A 42 12.22 -8.66 -2.94
N PRO A 43 11.36 -9.65 -3.25
CA PRO A 43 9.93 -9.48 -3.08
C PRO A 43 9.55 -9.35 -1.60
N PHE A 44 8.58 -8.49 -1.33
CA PHE A 44 8.10 -8.20 0.02
C PHE A 44 6.72 -8.85 0.25
N PRO A 45 6.58 -9.78 1.20
CA PRO A 45 5.29 -10.39 1.50
C PRO A 45 4.40 -9.40 2.26
N VAL A 46 3.18 -9.19 1.76
CA VAL A 46 2.15 -8.33 2.37
C VAL A 46 0.92 -9.16 2.66
N ALA A 47 0.31 -8.95 3.81
CA ALA A 47 -0.98 -9.53 4.12
C ALA A 47 -2.00 -8.42 4.39
N LEU A 48 -3.02 -8.36 3.55
CA LEU A 48 -4.17 -7.48 3.74
C LEU A 48 -5.20 -8.20 4.60
N HIS A 49 -5.70 -7.53 5.63
CA HIS A 49 -6.82 -8.01 6.42
C HIS A 49 -8.08 -7.29 5.96
N VAL A 50 -8.98 -8.02 5.32
CA VAL A 50 -10.29 -7.54 4.91
C VAL A 50 -11.29 -7.97 5.98
N LYS A 51 -11.88 -7.01 6.70
CA LYS A 51 -12.72 -7.26 7.90
C LYS A 51 -13.77 -8.36 7.69
N LEU A 52 -14.44 -8.37 6.53
CA LEU A 52 -15.47 -9.37 6.18
C LEU A 52 -14.98 -10.43 5.19
N GLY A 53 -13.80 -10.25 4.58
CA GLY A 53 -13.25 -11.12 3.53
C GLY A 53 -12.09 -12.01 3.98
N GLY A 54 -11.63 -11.85 5.22
CA GLY A 54 -10.50 -12.60 5.77
C GLY A 54 -9.15 -12.02 5.35
N ARG A 55 -8.16 -12.89 5.18
CA ARG A 55 -6.76 -12.51 4.92
C ARG A 55 -6.38 -12.78 3.47
N VAL A 56 -5.87 -11.75 2.80
CA VAL A 56 -5.31 -11.87 1.45
C VAL A 56 -3.80 -11.71 1.54
N THR A 57 -3.06 -12.73 1.10
CA THR A 57 -1.59 -12.70 1.06
C THR A 57 -1.10 -12.38 -0.35
N LEU A 58 -0.23 -11.39 -0.45
CA LEU A 58 0.32 -10.86 -1.68
C LEU A 58 1.85 -10.90 -1.59
N THR A 59 2.50 -11.15 -2.74
CA THR A 59 3.94 -10.98 -2.86
C THR A 59 4.18 -9.77 -3.75
N VAL A 60 4.69 -8.69 -3.17
CA VAL A 60 4.86 -7.40 -3.88
C VAL A 60 6.31 -7.26 -4.33
N PRO A 61 6.59 -7.08 -5.63
CA PRO A 61 7.95 -6.85 -6.11
C PRO A 61 8.47 -5.48 -5.62
N VAL A 62 9.72 -5.44 -5.15
CA VAL A 62 10.39 -4.18 -4.80
C VAL A 62 11.19 -3.71 -6.01
N ASN A 63 10.71 -2.65 -6.65
CA ASN A 63 11.32 -2.04 -7.82
C ASN A 63 12.03 -0.72 -7.46
N PRO A 64 13.00 -0.26 -8.26
CA PRO A 64 13.56 1.08 -8.11
C PRO A 64 12.45 2.14 -8.18
N TYR A 65 12.53 3.17 -7.33
CA TYR A 65 11.62 4.30 -7.41
C TYR A 65 11.89 5.06 -8.71
N ARG A 66 11.01 4.91 -9.70
CA ARG A 66 11.11 5.64 -10.97
C ARG A 66 10.13 6.81 -10.95
N SER A 67 10.64 8.01 -10.74
CA SER A 67 9.91 9.23 -11.11
C SER A 67 9.97 9.33 -12.63
N SER A 68 8.83 9.17 -13.30
CA SER A 68 8.66 9.69 -14.66
C SER A 68 8.64 11.20 -14.66
#